data_AF-A0AAV2B9N2-F1
#
_entry.id   AF-A0AAV2B9N2-F1
#
_cell.length_a   1.000
_cell.length_b   1.000
_cell.length_c   1.000
_cell.angle_alpha   90.00
_cell.angle_beta   90.00
_cell.angle_gamma   90.00
#
_symmetry.space_group_name_H-M   'P 1'
#
loop_
_entity.id
_entity.type
_entity.pdbx_description
1 polymer ?
#
loop_
_entity_poly.entity_id
_entity_poly.type
_entity_poly.pdbx_seq_one_letter_code
_entity_poly.pdbx_strand_id
1 'polypeptide(L)'
;MSFDKPVPHEDLIDALYKCKTVPEQMEMLASALSLSQDDVRNRIKFCQTLESLFKPFFSDFQIQIFGSTVNGLGFKGCDIDISFETSAEVKEKNFYLEPPDVPLVSEVIRGKVTPQQLSELPAKEKLLFIHNVLLEYYRDSEEAPIFINAYVPLVRFHHDKFGLKCDLTFKNKVAFSNTKLLYLYNKLDKRVTPLMMTVRYWAKHLEIIGKGLMFNSYTISLMTIFFLQSQKPPILPSAESVLSLCDNFRDDDMNDNSFLSIIEKIPPSKNEQSLDELLKEFFLFYLFFDFTRVICPMTGKAVPREEFFSQSENSRFKKNTICVQDPMCLPHNVAELVDHKYCRKLASELLVAGNIFLSENLLKPSSSTWGLISMLDTPQNYSFKCLTTSKMVSFSVPLLSKSFNGVFPDCERISATADALLKILEYSFLFSCKRLKTSEHLNLLTKLDELILKHKRENEAAAKSRLEMQQIRQSLNKNRPESVLDVNVINAESIEVTESILEQFQKFNAENQLIFCAECKTSKNVWQGRDLVQLDTLYDSKNVLEKEHFISTLTAKLNAKREKTEPYLFLCECYVPKDSSDVLVLNFKPCKKSNFNPILGTFLKLYIPKIMWNINE
;
A
#
# COMPACT_ATOMS: atom_id res chain seq x y z
N MET A 1 -15.43 11.80 -30.74
CA MET A 1 -15.22 10.58 -29.93
C MET A 1 -13.93 10.80 -29.13
N SER A 2 -14.00 10.80 -27.81
CA SER A 2 -12.79 10.89 -26.96
C SER A 2 -12.02 9.58 -27.09
N PHE A 3 -10.74 9.68 -27.43
CA PHE A 3 -9.92 8.54 -27.85
C PHE A 3 -9.34 7.75 -26.68
N ASP A 4 -9.41 8.27 -25.45
CA ASP A 4 -8.66 7.75 -24.30
C ASP A 4 -9.50 7.87 -23.01
N LYS A 5 -10.62 7.14 -22.96
CA LYS A 5 -11.52 7.15 -21.79
C LYS A 5 -11.08 6.11 -20.75
N PRO A 6 -11.22 6.42 -19.44
CA PRO A 6 -11.07 5.41 -18.39
C PRO A 6 -11.99 4.22 -18.64
N VAL A 7 -11.48 3.01 -18.41
CA VAL A 7 -12.29 1.79 -18.47
C VAL A 7 -13.21 1.74 -17.23
N PRO A 8 -14.53 1.57 -17.40
CA PRO A 8 -15.45 1.39 -16.29
C PRO A 8 -15.05 0.22 -15.40
N HIS A 9 -15.27 0.34 -14.10
CA HIS A 9 -14.92 -0.71 -13.15
C HIS A 9 -15.71 -2.01 -13.40
N GLU A 10 -17.00 -1.89 -13.68
CA GLU A 10 -17.90 -3.03 -13.96
C GLU A 10 -17.40 -3.86 -15.15
N ASP A 11 -16.98 -3.20 -16.24
CA ASP A 11 -16.40 -3.87 -17.41
C ASP A 11 -15.13 -4.65 -17.08
N LEU A 12 -14.31 -4.13 -16.15
CA LEU A 12 -13.10 -4.81 -15.69
C LEU A 12 -13.45 -6.04 -14.85
N ILE A 13 -14.44 -5.95 -13.96
CA ILE A 13 -14.91 -7.09 -13.17
C ILE A 13 -15.43 -8.21 -14.08
N ASP A 14 -16.25 -7.87 -15.09
CA ASP A 14 -16.75 -8.83 -16.08
C ASP A 14 -15.64 -9.51 -16.87
N ALA A 15 -14.58 -8.77 -17.19
CA ALA A 15 -13.41 -9.33 -17.88
C ALA A 15 -12.57 -10.22 -16.95
N LEU A 16 -12.37 -9.80 -15.69
CA LEU A 16 -11.66 -10.57 -14.66
C LEU A 16 -12.35 -11.90 -14.34
N TYR A 17 -13.68 -11.91 -14.36
CA TYR A 17 -14.47 -13.10 -14.07
C TYR A 17 -14.26 -14.21 -15.11
N LYS A 18 -13.91 -13.86 -16.35
CA LYS A 18 -13.69 -14.79 -17.48
C LYS A 18 -12.30 -15.45 -17.45
N CYS A 19 -11.37 -14.94 -16.65
CA CYS A 19 -10.04 -15.53 -16.50
C CYS A 19 -10.09 -16.87 -15.75
N LYS A 20 -9.01 -17.64 -15.79
CA LYS A 20 -8.90 -18.95 -15.11
C LYS A 20 -7.94 -18.94 -13.93
N THR A 21 -7.00 -18.01 -13.91
CA THR A 21 -6.00 -17.87 -12.85
C THR A 21 -5.81 -16.41 -12.42
N VAL A 22 -5.28 -16.19 -11.22
CA VAL A 22 -4.94 -14.83 -10.74
C VAL A 22 -3.87 -14.15 -11.63
N PRO A 23 -2.81 -14.85 -12.11
CA PRO A 23 -1.91 -14.29 -13.11
C PRO A 23 -2.61 -13.81 -14.38
N GLU A 24 -3.52 -14.61 -14.94
CA GLU A 24 -4.32 -14.21 -16.13
C GLU A 24 -5.18 -12.96 -15.84
N GLN A 25 -5.76 -12.87 -14.64
CA GLN A 25 -6.50 -11.69 -14.20
C GLN A 25 -5.61 -10.44 -14.14
N MET A 26 -4.39 -10.56 -13.62
CA MET A 26 -3.43 -9.45 -13.53
C MET A 26 -2.96 -8.98 -14.91
N GLU A 27 -2.68 -9.92 -15.81
CA GLU A 27 -2.28 -9.61 -17.19
C GLU A 27 -3.43 -8.96 -17.97
N MET A 28 -4.64 -9.49 -17.83
CA MET A 28 -5.85 -8.90 -18.43
C MET A 28 -6.08 -7.47 -17.90
N LEU A 29 -6.04 -7.29 -16.58
CA LEU A 29 -6.23 -5.98 -15.94
C LEU A 29 -5.20 -4.97 -16.43
N ALA A 30 -3.93 -5.36 -16.49
CA ALA A 30 -2.86 -4.52 -17.04
C ALA A 30 -3.15 -4.15 -18.50
N SER A 31 -3.47 -5.13 -19.36
CA SER A 31 -3.76 -4.88 -20.76
C SER A 31 -4.97 -3.98 -20.99
N ALA A 32 -6.03 -4.13 -20.19
CA ALA A 32 -7.25 -3.33 -20.30
C ALA A 32 -7.01 -1.88 -19.87
N LEU A 33 -6.24 -1.68 -18.80
CA LEU A 33 -5.95 -0.36 -18.22
C LEU A 33 -4.87 0.41 -18.99
N SER A 34 -3.89 -0.26 -19.59
CA SER A 34 -2.76 0.40 -20.26
C SER A 34 -3.20 1.26 -21.45
N LEU A 35 -2.49 2.39 -21.63
CA LEU A 35 -2.57 3.18 -22.87
C LEU A 35 -2.19 2.30 -24.08
N SER A 36 -3.02 2.33 -25.11
CA SER A 36 -2.72 1.71 -26.40
C SER A 36 -1.71 2.54 -27.20
N GLN A 37 -1.14 1.94 -28.25
CA GLN A 37 -0.29 2.69 -29.19
C GLN A 37 -1.05 3.87 -29.83
N ASP A 38 -2.36 3.76 -30.02
CA ASP A 38 -3.19 4.80 -30.60
C ASP A 38 -3.36 5.96 -29.61
N ASP A 39 -3.55 5.65 -28.33
CA ASP A 39 -3.63 6.65 -27.26
C ASP A 39 -2.34 7.47 -27.19
N VAL A 40 -1.18 6.79 -27.20
CA VAL A 40 0.13 7.44 -27.20
C VAL A 40 0.34 8.28 -28.47
N ARG A 41 -0.01 7.76 -29.66
CA ARG A 41 0.07 8.52 -30.91
C ARG A 41 -0.81 9.76 -30.90
N ASN A 42 -2.01 9.69 -30.33
CA ASN A 42 -2.91 10.83 -30.23
C ASN A 42 -2.40 11.87 -29.22
N ARG A 43 -1.79 11.44 -28.11
CA ARG A 43 -1.12 12.33 -27.15
C ARG A 43 0.07 13.06 -27.79
N ILE A 44 0.85 12.39 -28.64
CA ILE A 44 1.93 13.03 -29.42
C ILE A 44 1.37 14.06 -30.41
N LYS A 45 0.31 13.74 -31.16
CA LYS A 45 -0.37 14.69 -32.06
C LYS A 45 -0.91 15.91 -31.32
N PHE A 46 -1.39 15.72 -30.09
CA PHE A 46 -1.81 16.82 -29.24
C PHE A 46 -0.64 17.73 -28.88
N CYS A 47 0.53 17.18 -28.49
CA CYS A 47 1.74 17.99 -28.27
C CYS A 47 2.16 18.78 -29.52
N GLN A 48 2.10 18.20 -30.72
CA GLN A 48 2.36 18.91 -31.98
C GLN A 48 1.37 20.08 -32.23
N THR A 49 0.12 19.92 -31.75
CA THR A 49 -0.89 21.00 -31.80
C THR A 49 -0.52 22.13 -30.85
N LEU A 50 -0.04 21.82 -29.64
CA LEU A 50 0.48 22.82 -28.70
C LEU A 50 1.73 23.51 -29.25
N GLU A 51 2.65 22.78 -29.89
CA GLU A 51 3.82 23.38 -30.54
C GLU A 51 3.40 24.37 -31.62
N SER A 52 2.41 24.01 -32.44
CA SER A 52 1.86 24.93 -33.45
C SER A 52 1.23 26.18 -32.82
N LEU A 53 0.57 26.04 -31.66
CA LEU A 53 -0.01 27.15 -30.90
C LEU A 53 1.05 28.09 -30.35
N PHE A 54 2.17 27.58 -29.83
CA PHE A 54 3.19 28.38 -29.17
C PHE A 54 4.27 28.95 -30.11
N LYS A 55 4.37 28.42 -31.34
CA LYS A 55 5.34 28.84 -32.36
C LYS A 55 5.36 30.35 -32.68
N PRO A 56 4.23 31.09 -32.67
CA PRO A 56 4.27 32.54 -32.88
C PRO A 56 4.98 33.31 -31.74
N PHE A 57 5.08 32.71 -30.55
CA PHE A 57 5.57 33.37 -29.35
C PHE A 57 7.00 32.97 -28.98
N PHE A 58 7.42 31.74 -29.29
CA PHE A 58 8.74 31.20 -28.96
C PHE A 58 9.45 30.70 -30.21
N SER A 59 10.69 31.14 -30.43
CA SER A 59 11.46 30.85 -31.64
C SER A 59 12.24 29.53 -31.59
N ASP A 60 12.65 29.10 -30.39
CA ASP A 60 13.38 27.84 -30.17
C ASP A 60 12.92 27.20 -28.86
N PHE A 61 12.00 26.23 -29.00
CA PHE A 61 11.41 25.53 -27.88
C PHE A 61 11.00 24.11 -28.27
N GLN A 62 10.85 23.26 -27.25
CA GLN A 62 10.35 21.90 -27.39
C GLN A 62 9.26 21.60 -26.35
N ILE A 63 8.32 20.74 -26.75
CA ILE A 63 7.29 20.20 -25.87
C ILE A 63 7.54 18.71 -25.70
N GLN A 64 7.89 18.31 -24.49
CA GLN A 64 8.24 16.92 -24.19
C GLN A 64 7.24 16.31 -23.19
N ILE A 65 6.81 15.09 -23.47
CA ILE A 65 5.91 14.33 -22.61
C ILE A 65 6.74 13.58 -21.56
N PHE A 66 6.29 13.59 -20.31
CA PHE A 66 6.83 12.73 -19.26
C PHE A 66 5.71 12.03 -18.49
N GLY A 67 6.08 11.33 -17.41
CA GLY A 67 5.11 10.75 -16.49
C GLY A 67 4.37 9.55 -17.07
N SER A 68 3.08 9.45 -16.73
CA SER A 68 2.27 8.24 -16.97
C SER A 68 2.10 7.89 -18.45
N THR A 69 2.20 8.88 -19.35
CA THR A 69 2.04 8.63 -20.79
C THR A 69 3.17 7.75 -21.34
N VAL A 70 4.41 7.92 -20.85
CA VAL A 70 5.60 7.31 -21.45
C VAL A 70 6.38 6.40 -20.49
N ASN A 71 6.06 6.39 -19.18
CA ASN A 71 6.70 5.49 -18.23
C ASN A 71 6.27 4.01 -18.34
N GLY A 72 5.28 3.69 -19.20
CA GLY A 72 4.75 2.34 -19.39
C GLY A 72 3.67 1.91 -18.39
N LEU A 73 3.22 2.80 -17.50
CA LEU A 73 2.22 2.53 -16.48
C LEU A 73 1.00 3.45 -16.58
N GLY A 74 0.79 4.13 -17.71
CA GLY A 74 -0.36 4.99 -17.92
C GLY A 74 -1.66 4.22 -17.94
N PHE A 75 -2.63 4.68 -17.13
CA PHE A 75 -4.00 4.21 -17.24
C PHE A 75 -4.69 4.99 -18.36
N LYS A 76 -5.59 4.35 -19.11
CA LYS A 76 -6.49 5.07 -20.01
C LYS A 76 -7.22 6.19 -19.27
N GLY A 77 -7.27 7.35 -19.90
CA GLY A 77 -7.78 8.60 -19.34
C GLY A 77 -6.92 9.22 -18.24
N CYS A 78 -5.65 8.84 -18.09
CA CYS A 78 -4.73 9.55 -17.20
C CYS A 78 -4.40 10.95 -17.73
N ASP A 79 -3.94 11.83 -16.85
CA ASP A 79 -3.45 13.14 -17.23
C ASP A 79 -2.24 13.01 -18.20
N ILE A 80 -2.01 14.04 -19.02
CA ILE A 80 -0.80 14.18 -19.82
C ILE A 80 0.11 15.21 -19.14
N ASP A 81 1.28 14.76 -18.70
CA ASP A 81 2.31 15.61 -18.09
C ASP A 81 3.28 16.09 -19.17
N ILE A 82 3.44 17.40 -19.28
CA ILE A 82 4.17 18.05 -20.37
C ILE A 82 5.21 19.04 -19.80
N SER A 83 6.42 18.99 -20.34
CA SER A 83 7.47 19.99 -20.10
C SER A 83 7.57 20.92 -21.31
N PHE A 84 7.58 22.22 -21.05
CA PHE A 84 7.92 23.24 -22.03
C PHE A 84 9.36 23.71 -21.77
N GLU A 85 10.19 23.70 -22.81
CA GLU A 85 11.62 24.03 -22.68
C GLU A 85 12.08 24.96 -23.79
N THR A 86 12.90 25.94 -23.44
CA THR A 86 13.52 26.89 -24.37
C THR A 86 15.04 26.80 -24.26
N SER A 87 15.76 27.03 -25.35
CA SER A 87 17.24 27.01 -25.38
C SER A 87 17.91 28.18 -24.65
N ALA A 88 17.21 29.31 -24.47
CA ALA A 88 17.70 30.44 -23.68
C ALA A 88 17.50 30.22 -22.17
N GLU A 89 18.61 30.07 -21.44
CA GLU A 89 18.65 30.05 -19.97
C GLU A 89 19.02 31.42 -19.40
N VAL A 90 18.14 32.01 -18.60
CA VAL A 90 18.50 33.14 -17.73
C VAL A 90 18.55 32.65 -16.29
N LYS A 91 19.68 32.90 -15.60
CA LYS A 91 19.86 32.55 -14.19
C LYS A 91 18.80 33.26 -13.36
N GLU A 92 18.04 32.50 -12.58
CA GLU A 92 17.05 33.04 -11.64
C GLU A 92 17.69 34.09 -10.74
N LYS A 93 17.19 35.34 -10.79
CA LYS A 93 17.49 36.33 -9.77
C LYS A 93 16.42 36.23 -8.69
N ASN A 94 16.83 36.00 -7.45
CA ASN A 94 15.95 36.08 -6.29
C ASN A 94 15.48 37.53 -6.10
N PHE A 95 14.27 37.85 -6.56
CA PHE A 95 13.56 39.06 -6.15
C PHE A 95 12.08 38.71 -5.95
N TYR A 96 11.59 38.90 -4.73
CA TYR A 96 10.16 38.91 -4.41
C TYR A 96 9.79 40.35 -4.06
N LEU A 97 8.71 40.89 -4.68
CA LEU A 97 7.65 41.73 -4.06
C LEU A 97 6.72 42.45 -5.08
N GLU A 98 6.93 42.34 -6.40
CA GLU A 98 5.99 42.92 -7.40
C GLU A 98 5.34 41.83 -8.28
N PRO A 99 4.10 42.01 -8.78
CA PRO A 99 3.54 41.12 -9.78
C PRO A 99 4.48 41.12 -11.00
N PRO A 100 4.83 39.96 -11.56
CA PRO A 100 5.78 39.92 -12.66
C PRO A 100 5.23 40.69 -13.86
N ASP A 101 6.06 41.55 -14.46
CA ASP A 101 5.81 42.18 -15.76
C ASP A 101 5.83 41.10 -16.85
N VAL A 102 4.75 40.32 -16.92
CA VAL A 102 4.51 39.37 -18.00
C VAL A 102 3.89 40.14 -19.17
N PRO A 103 4.52 40.16 -20.35
CA PRO A 103 3.98 40.84 -21.53
C PRO A 103 2.56 40.39 -21.85
N LEU A 104 1.71 41.28 -22.35
CA LEU A 104 0.40 40.89 -22.86
C LEU A 104 0.58 40.07 -24.15
N VAL A 105 -0.27 39.07 -24.36
CA VAL A 105 -0.26 38.25 -25.58
C VAL A 105 -0.36 39.14 -26.83
N SER A 106 -1.23 40.16 -26.78
CA SER A 106 -1.38 41.14 -27.87
C SER A 106 -0.14 42.00 -28.14
N GLU A 107 0.73 42.23 -27.15
CA GLU A 107 1.97 43.00 -27.34
C GLU A 107 3.02 42.20 -28.09
N VAL A 108 3.10 40.90 -27.81
CA VAL A 108 3.96 39.97 -28.57
C VAL A 108 3.46 39.84 -30.01
N ILE A 109 2.14 39.65 -30.21
CA ILE A 109 1.54 39.55 -31.56
C ILE A 109 1.77 40.83 -32.38
N ARG A 110 1.71 42.01 -31.74
CA ARG A 110 1.98 43.30 -32.39
C ARG A 110 3.48 43.60 -32.57
N GLY A 111 4.36 42.69 -32.16
CA GLY A 111 5.81 42.83 -32.29
C GLY A 111 6.44 43.84 -31.33
N LYS A 112 5.75 44.27 -30.26
CA LYS A 112 6.33 45.14 -29.22
C LYS A 112 7.33 44.39 -28.33
N VAL A 113 7.09 43.10 -28.13
CA VAL A 113 7.99 42.18 -27.45
C VAL A 113 8.34 41.06 -28.42
N THR A 114 9.63 40.84 -28.63
CA THR A 114 10.12 39.81 -29.54
C THR A 114 10.08 38.42 -28.89
N PRO A 115 9.98 37.33 -29.67
CA PRO A 115 10.12 35.97 -29.15
C PRO A 115 11.42 35.73 -28.37
N GLN A 116 12.51 36.40 -28.77
CA GLN A 116 13.79 36.33 -28.05
C GLN A 116 13.68 36.94 -26.65
N GLN A 117 13.13 38.16 -26.53
CA GLN A 117 12.91 38.80 -25.22
C GLN A 117 11.99 37.96 -24.31
N LEU A 118 10.97 37.32 -24.88
CA LEU A 118 10.09 36.41 -24.13
C LEU A 118 10.84 35.15 -23.66
N SER A 119 11.75 34.64 -24.49
CA SER A 119 12.57 33.47 -24.18
C SER A 119 13.67 33.76 -23.16
N GLU A 120 13.94 35.03 -22.84
CA GLU A 120 14.86 35.46 -21.78
C GLU A 120 14.16 35.62 -20.41
N LEU A 121 12.83 35.54 -20.35
CA LEU A 121 12.11 35.60 -19.08
C LEU A 121 12.46 34.41 -18.17
N PRO A 122 12.35 34.57 -16.83
CA PRO A 122 12.49 33.43 -15.95
C PRO A 122 11.35 32.42 -16.15
N ALA A 123 11.58 31.17 -15.71
CA ALA A 123 10.70 30.04 -16.02
C ALA A 123 9.25 30.26 -15.59
N LYS A 124 9.04 30.89 -14.43
CA LYS A 124 7.71 31.15 -13.89
C LYS A 124 6.94 32.18 -14.71
N GLU A 125 7.60 33.24 -15.16
CA GLU A 125 7.02 34.30 -15.98
C GLU A 125 6.72 33.79 -17.39
N LYS A 126 7.59 32.96 -17.98
CA LYS A 126 7.29 32.22 -19.21
C LYS A 126 6.05 31.36 -19.06
N LEU A 127 5.94 30.64 -17.94
CA LEU A 127 4.80 29.78 -17.66
C LEU A 127 3.50 30.57 -17.45
N LEU A 128 3.57 31.74 -16.80
CA LEU A 128 2.45 32.67 -16.67
C LEU A 128 2.03 33.23 -18.04
N PHE A 129 2.99 33.54 -18.92
CA PHE A 129 2.69 33.95 -20.29
C PHE A 129 1.98 32.82 -21.06
N ILE A 130 2.50 31.59 -20.97
CA ILE A 130 1.88 30.39 -21.56
C ILE A 130 0.44 30.22 -21.05
N HIS A 131 0.21 30.39 -19.75
CA HIS A 131 -1.13 30.38 -19.18
C HIS A 131 -2.05 31.43 -19.82
N ASN A 132 -1.57 32.66 -20.04
CA ASN A 132 -2.37 33.72 -20.66
C ASN A 132 -2.70 33.40 -22.13
N VAL A 133 -1.75 32.83 -22.88
CA VAL A 133 -2.00 32.32 -24.25
C VAL A 133 -3.08 31.23 -24.23
N LEU A 134 -2.98 30.29 -23.29
CA LEU A 134 -3.96 29.21 -23.14
C LEU A 134 -5.35 29.76 -22.76
N LEU A 135 -5.43 30.77 -21.88
CA LEU A 135 -6.70 31.42 -21.53
C LEU A 135 -7.37 32.09 -22.74
N GLU A 136 -6.59 32.71 -23.63
CA GLU A 136 -7.12 33.29 -24.86
C GLU A 136 -7.59 32.20 -25.84
N TYR A 137 -6.83 31.11 -25.97
CA TYR A 137 -7.13 30.02 -26.91
C TYR A 137 -8.29 29.13 -26.46
N TYR A 138 -8.40 28.85 -25.16
CA TYR A 138 -9.44 28.03 -24.54
C TYR A 138 -10.52 28.89 -23.85
N ARG A 139 -10.75 30.11 -24.34
CA ARG A 139 -11.74 31.05 -23.75
C ARG A 139 -13.14 30.45 -23.66
N ASP A 140 -13.52 29.66 -24.65
CA ASP A 140 -14.85 29.04 -24.76
C ASP A 140 -14.89 27.60 -24.21
N SER A 141 -13.80 27.11 -23.59
CA SER A 141 -13.73 25.80 -22.93
C SER A 141 -14.56 25.80 -21.64
N GLU A 142 -15.18 24.65 -21.33
CA GLU A 142 -15.91 24.47 -20.06
C GLU A 142 -14.97 24.54 -18.84
N GLU A 143 -13.73 24.06 -18.99
CA GLU A 143 -12.69 24.14 -17.97
C GLU A 143 -11.62 25.15 -18.41
N ALA A 144 -11.59 26.31 -17.75
CA ALA A 144 -10.58 27.34 -17.98
C ALA A 144 -9.19 26.86 -17.51
N PRO A 145 -8.11 27.20 -18.23
CA PRO A 145 -6.74 27.02 -17.75
C PRO A 145 -6.50 27.67 -16.37
N ILE A 146 -5.73 26.97 -15.52
CA ILE A 146 -5.44 27.40 -14.15
C ILE A 146 -3.93 27.38 -13.93
N PHE A 147 -3.38 28.52 -13.50
CA PHE A 147 -2.01 28.60 -12.99
C PHE A 147 -1.93 28.13 -11.53
N ILE A 148 -1.06 27.17 -11.24
CA ILE A 148 -0.81 26.62 -9.90
C ILE A 148 0.59 27.01 -9.43
N ASN A 149 0.65 27.89 -8.43
CA ASN A 149 1.89 28.35 -7.83
C ASN A 149 2.42 27.39 -6.75
N ALA A 150 2.81 26.18 -7.15
CA ALA A 150 3.42 25.16 -6.28
C ALA A 150 4.96 25.25 -6.28
N TYR A 151 5.64 24.31 -5.59
CA TYR A 151 7.11 24.22 -5.58
C TYR A 151 7.69 24.06 -7.01
N VAL A 152 7.02 23.28 -7.85
CA VAL A 152 7.19 23.31 -9.31
C VAL A 152 5.91 23.95 -9.87
N PRO A 153 5.96 25.23 -10.31
CA PRO A 153 4.81 25.88 -10.91
C PRO A 153 4.32 25.13 -12.14
N LEU A 154 2.99 25.05 -12.33
CA LEU A 154 2.38 24.38 -13.46
C LEU A 154 1.10 25.07 -13.94
N VAL A 155 0.74 24.86 -15.20
CA VAL A 155 -0.54 25.26 -15.78
C VAL A 155 -1.36 24.01 -16.04
N ARG A 156 -2.53 23.92 -15.39
CA ARG A 156 -3.48 22.84 -15.60
C ARG A 156 -4.59 23.29 -16.53
N PHE A 157 -4.90 22.50 -17.55
CA PHE A 157 -5.99 22.80 -18.48
C PHE A 157 -6.59 21.53 -19.09
N HIS A 158 -7.78 21.65 -19.67
CA HIS A 158 -8.44 20.58 -20.40
C HIS A 158 -8.46 20.89 -21.90
N HIS A 159 -8.32 19.87 -22.74
CA HIS A 159 -8.47 20.00 -24.17
C HIS A 159 -9.62 19.12 -24.69
N ASP A 160 -10.75 19.75 -25.02
CA ASP A 160 -12.02 19.07 -25.31
C ASP A 160 -11.97 18.08 -26.47
N LYS A 161 -11.30 18.45 -27.58
CA LYS A 161 -11.28 17.62 -28.81
C LYS A 161 -10.57 16.29 -28.60
N PHE A 162 -9.50 16.27 -27.81
CA PHE A 162 -8.75 15.07 -27.44
C PHE A 162 -9.30 14.45 -26.14
N GLY A 163 -10.00 15.21 -25.31
CA GLY A 163 -10.50 14.79 -23.99
C GLY A 163 -9.37 14.57 -22.98
N LEU A 164 -8.33 15.42 -23.03
CA LEU A 164 -7.12 15.27 -22.21
C LEU A 164 -7.04 16.35 -21.13
N LYS A 165 -6.73 15.92 -19.90
CA LYS A 165 -6.31 16.79 -18.80
C LYS A 165 -4.81 16.94 -18.83
N CYS A 166 -4.34 18.17 -18.85
CA CYS A 166 -2.96 18.51 -19.15
C CYS A 166 -2.34 19.26 -17.98
N ASP A 167 -1.18 18.81 -17.52
CA ASP A 167 -0.33 19.52 -16.58
C ASP A 167 0.95 19.96 -17.31
N LEU A 168 1.04 21.25 -17.64
CA LEU A 168 2.19 21.84 -18.32
C LEU A 168 3.11 22.51 -17.31
N THR A 169 4.37 22.09 -17.28
CA THR A 169 5.43 22.62 -16.43
C THR A 169 6.56 23.18 -17.29
N PHE A 170 7.47 23.94 -16.67
CA PHE A 170 8.70 24.36 -17.33
C PHE A 170 9.88 23.53 -16.81
N LYS A 171 10.60 22.82 -17.70
CA LYS A 171 11.86 22.11 -17.46
C LYS A 171 11.91 21.27 -16.16
N ASN A 172 11.33 20.07 -16.19
CA ASN A 172 11.30 19.17 -15.03
C ASN A 172 12.23 17.94 -15.18
N LYS A 173 13.54 18.17 -15.11
CA LYS A 173 14.58 17.11 -15.27
C LYS A 173 14.43 15.92 -14.32
N VAL A 174 14.00 16.17 -13.08
CA VAL A 174 13.76 15.12 -12.09
C VAL A 174 12.62 14.22 -12.54
N ALA A 175 11.51 14.81 -13.01
CA ALA A 175 10.37 14.04 -13.49
C ALA A 175 10.72 13.22 -14.75
N PHE A 176 11.54 13.75 -15.66
CA PHE A 176 12.07 12.95 -16.78
C PHE A 176 12.91 11.79 -16.28
N SER A 177 13.89 12.03 -15.41
CA SER A 177 14.75 10.96 -14.87
C SER A 177 13.93 9.87 -14.16
N ASN A 178 12.92 10.24 -13.38
CA ASN A 178 12.00 9.30 -12.74
C ASN A 178 11.18 8.51 -13.77
N THR A 179 10.66 9.18 -14.79
CA THR A 179 9.91 8.58 -15.90
C THR A 179 10.76 7.53 -16.63
N LYS A 180 12.01 7.87 -16.94
CA LYS A 180 13.00 7.00 -17.58
C LYS A 180 13.31 5.77 -16.71
N LEU A 181 13.52 5.97 -15.40
CA LEU A 181 13.78 4.87 -14.47
C LEU A 181 12.60 3.90 -14.38
N LEU A 182 11.37 4.41 -14.27
CA LEU A 182 10.17 3.59 -14.24
C LEU A 182 10.00 2.79 -15.55
N TYR A 183 10.20 3.45 -16.70
CA TYR A 183 10.16 2.79 -18.00
C TYR A 183 11.16 1.64 -18.08
N LEU A 184 12.41 1.87 -17.67
CA LEU A 184 13.45 0.86 -17.65
C LEU A 184 13.05 -0.33 -16.78
N TYR A 185 12.59 -0.10 -15.54
CA TYR A 185 12.17 -1.20 -14.67
C TYR A 185 11.05 -2.05 -15.26
N ASN A 186 10.09 -1.44 -15.96
CA ASN A 186 9.01 -2.18 -16.63
C ASN A 186 9.50 -3.06 -17.79
N LYS A 187 10.68 -2.77 -18.34
CA LYS A 187 11.31 -3.57 -19.40
C LYS A 187 12.26 -4.64 -18.89
N LEU A 188 12.70 -4.58 -17.63
CA LEU A 188 13.65 -5.55 -17.07
C LEU A 188 13.03 -6.92 -16.79
N ASP A 189 11.76 -6.96 -16.34
CA ASP A 189 11.10 -8.22 -16.03
C ASP A 189 9.60 -8.15 -16.37
N LYS A 190 9.10 -9.18 -17.06
CA LYS A 190 7.71 -9.26 -17.55
C LYS A 190 6.66 -9.18 -16.44
N ARG A 191 7.01 -9.54 -15.21
CA ARG A 191 6.10 -9.55 -14.04
C ARG A 191 5.87 -8.16 -13.46
N VAL A 192 6.75 -7.20 -13.76
CA VAL A 192 6.73 -5.85 -13.17
C VAL A 192 5.46 -5.11 -13.57
N THR A 193 5.14 -5.06 -14.86
CA THR A 193 3.99 -4.29 -15.36
C THR A 193 2.66 -4.84 -14.82
N PRO A 194 2.36 -6.15 -14.90
CA PRO A 194 1.12 -6.69 -14.34
C PRO A 194 0.97 -6.46 -12.84
N LEU A 195 2.04 -6.65 -12.05
CA LEU A 195 2.02 -6.39 -10.61
C LEU A 195 1.77 -4.90 -10.31
N MET A 196 2.53 -4.02 -10.96
CA MET A 196 2.45 -2.58 -10.78
C MET A 196 1.07 -2.02 -11.13
N MET A 197 0.51 -2.45 -12.27
CA MET A 197 -0.82 -2.03 -12.72
C MET A 197 -1.90 -2.53 -11.76
N THR A 198 -1.81 -3.78 -11.30
CA THR A 198 -2.74 -4.37 -10.33
C THR A 198 -2.72 -3.62 -8.99
N VAL A 199 -1.54 -3.41 -8.40
CA VAL A 199 -1.39 -2.70 -7.13
C VAL A 199 -1.85 -1.25 -7.24
N ARG A 200 -1.50 -0.55 -8.33
CA ARG A 200 -1.95 0.83 -8.56
C ARG A 200 -3.46 0.90 -8.74
N TYR A 201 -4.07 -0.05 -9.45
CA TYR A 201 -5.51 -0.07 -9.65
C TYR A 201 -6.24 -0.36 -8.34
N TRP A 202 -5.81 -1.38 -7.59
CA TRP A 202 -6.31 -1.68 -6.25
C TRP A 202 -6.26 -0.44 -5.34
N ALA A 203 -5.10 0.23 -5.26
CA ALA A 203 -4.94 1.42 -4.43
C ALA A 203 -5.76 2.62 -4.93
N LYS A 204 -5.96 2.77 -6.25
CA LYS A 204 -6.80 3.84 -6.80
C LYS A 204 -8.29 3.58 -6.56
N HIS A 205 -8.76 2.36 -6.81
CA HIS A 205 -10.15 1.96 -6.64
C HIS A 205 -10.58 2.07 -5.18
N LEU A 206 -9.72 1.67 -4.24
CA LEU A 206 -9.95 1.82 -2.80
C LEU A 206 -9.60 3.22 -2.29
N GLU A 207 -9.44 4.23 -3.15
CA GLU A 207 -9.14 5.62 -2.80
C GLU A 207 -7.98 5.78 -1.79
N ILE A 208 -6.93 4.97 -1.93
CA ILE A 208 -5.64 5.21 -1.28
C ILE A 208 -4.85 6.21 -2.14
N ILE A 209 -4.92 6.06 -3.46
CA ILE A 209 -4.35 6.98 -4.44
C ILE A 209 -5.37 8.06 -4.81
N GLY A 210 -4.94 9.33 -4.87
CA GLY A 210 -5.76 10.43 -5.35
C GLY A 210 -5.03 11.77 -5.35
N LYS A 211 -5.77 12.87 -5.13
CA LYS A 211 -5.24 14.24 -5.13
C LYS A 211 -4.99 14.74 -3.70
N GLY A 212 -4.16 15.77 -3.57
CA GLY A 212 -3.92 16.48 -2.30
C GLY A 212 -3.18 15.63 -1.28
N LEU A 213 -3.83 15.32 -0.17
CA LEU A 213 -3.23 14.61 0.99
C LEU A 213 -3.25 13.08 0.87
N MET A 214 -3.71 12.55 -0.26
CA MET A 214 -3.71 11.11 -0.56
C MET A 214 -2.34 10.65 -1.06
N PHE A 215 -2.11 9.34 -1.18
CA PHE A 215 -0.93 8.87 -1.92
C PHE A 215 -1.05 9.30 -3.38
N ASN A 216 0.07 9.69 -3.98
CA ASN A 216 0.13 9.79 -5.43
C ASN A 216 0.50 8.42 -6.01
N SER A 217 0.23 8.23 -7.30
CA SER A 217 0.49 6.94 -7.95
C SER A 217 1.98 6.60 -8.08
N TYR A 218 2.85 7.61 -8.06
CA TYR A 218 4.30 7.44 -8.09
C TYR A 218 4.83 6.85 -6.78
N THR A 219 4.32 7.28 -5.62
CA THR A 219 4.67 6.73 -4.30
C THR A 219 4.40 5.23 -4.22
N ILE A 220 3.22 4.79 -4.65
CA ILE A 220 2.86 3.36 -4.67
C ILE A 220 3.72 2.59 -5.69
N SER A 221 4.12 3.24 -6.79
CA SER A 221 5.02 2.64 -7.77
C SER A 221 6.43 2.41 -7.21
N LEU A 222 6.97 3.40 -6.48
CA LEU A 222 8.26 3.27 -5.80
C LEU A 222 8.24 2.23 -4.68
N MET A 223 7.13 2.13 -3.93
CA MET A 223 6.93 1.06 -2.97
C MET A 223 6.96 -0.32 -3.65
N THR A 224 6.26 -0.47 -4.77
CA THR A 224 6.28 -1.73 -5.54
C THR A 224 7.67 -2.07 -6.08
N ILE A 225 8.42 -1.08 -6.57
CA ILE A 225 9.82 -1.25 -6.99
C ILE A 225 10.68 -1.72 -5.82
N PHE A 226 10.57 -1.07 -4.67
CA PHE A 226 11.32 -1.45 -3.48
C PHE A 226 11.00 -2.87 -3.02
N PHE A 227 9.72 -3.27 -3.04
CA PHE A 227 9.33 -4.65 -2.78
C PHE A 227 10.03 -5.63 -3.74
N LEU A 228 10.04 -5.34 -5.05
CA LEU A 228 10.70 -6.19 -6.06
C LEU A 228 12.23 -6.23 -5.91
N GLN A 229 12.85 -5.13 -5.46
CA GLN A 229 14.27 -5.06 -5.11
C GLN A 229 14.61 -5.88 -3.86
N SER A 230 13.65 -6.02 -2.94
CA SER A 230 13.82 -6.73 -1.67
C SER A 230 13.61 -8.24 -1.78
N GLN A 231 13.19 -8.73 -2.94
CA GLN A 231 13.00 -10.17 -3.19
C GLN A 231 14.32 -10.94 -3.12
N LYS A 232 14.21 -12.24 -2.87
CA LYS A 232 15.36 -13.14 -2.80
C LYS A 232 15.13 -14.37 -3.68
N PRO A 233 15.79 -14.46 -4.85
CA PRO A 233 16.65 -13.46 -5.49
C PRO A 233 15.90 -12.15 -5.85
N PRO A 234 16.60 -11.01 -5.99
CA PRO A 234 15.95 -9.73 -6.35
C PRO A 234 15.40 -9.79 -7.77
N ILE A 235 14.21 -9.22 -7.97
CA ILE A 235 13.59 -9.09 -9.30
C ILE A 235 14.10 -7.85 -10.01
N LEU A 236 14.24 -6.75 -9.28
CA LEU A 236 14.76 -5.49 -9.82
C LEU A 236 16.09 -5.13 -9.13
N PRO A 237 17.06 -4.54 -9.86
CA PRO A 237 18.25 -3.95 -9.25
C PRO A 237 17.92 -2.66 -8.48
N SER A 238 18.84 -2.22 -7.62
CA SER A 238 18.74 -0.89 -6.99
C SER A 238 18.87 0.22 -8.03
N ALA A 239 18.30 1.41 -7.78
CA ALA A 239 18.44 2.51 -8.73
C ALA A 239 19.91 2.96 -8.87
N GLU A 240 20.67 2.93 -7.77
CA GLU A 240 22.12 3.15 -7.77
C GLU A 240 22.85 2.19 -8.73
N SER A 241 22.48 0.91 -8.73
CA SER A 241 23.08 -0.08 -9.64
C SER A 241 22.78 0.25 -11.10
N VAL A 242 21.52 0.62 -11.42
CA VAL A 242 21.13 1.05 -12.77
C VAL A 242 21.89 2.31 -13.19
N LEU A 243 21.95 3.32 -12.31
CA LEU A 243 22.61 4.59 -12.57
C LEU A 243 24.11 4.42 -12.80
N SER A 244 24.76 3.47 -12.11
CA SER A 244 26.19 3.19 -12.29
C SER A 244 26.55 2.62 -13.67
N LEU A 245 25.56 2.12 -14.42
CA LEU A 245 25.74 1.58 -15.77
C LEU A 245 25.62 2.63 -16.88
N CYS A 246 25.29 3.88 -16.53
CA CYS A 246 25.00 4.95 -17.47
C CYS A 246 25.47 6.33 -16.96
N ASP A 247 26.54 6.86 -17.56
CA ASP A 247 27.10 8.17 -17.18
C ASP A 247 26.11 9.34 -17.38
N ASN A 248 25.22 9.23 -18.38
CA ASN A 248 24.35 10.32 -18.83
C ASN A 248 22.85 10.08 -18.54
N PHE A 249 22.49 9.32 -17.50
CA PHE A 249 21.08 8.95 -17.25
C PHE A 249 20.16 10.16 -17.03
N ARG A 250 20.73 11.28 -16.54
CA ARG A 250 20.02 12.52 -16.22
C ARG A 250 19.92 13.50 -17.40
N ASP A 251 20.53 13.16 -18.54
CA ASP A 251 20.44 13.98 -19.75
C ASP A 251 19.08 13.77 -20.42
N ASP A 252 18.54 14.84 -21.00
CA ASP A 252 17.18 14.86 -21.54
C ASP A 252 17.04 13.96 -22.81
N ASP A 253 18.14 13.68 -23.51
CA ASP A 253 18.20 13.05 -24.85
C ASP A 253 18.45 11.53 -24.90
N MET A 254 17.99 10.75 -23.91
CA MET A 254 18.15 9.29 -23.97
C MET A 254 17.16 8.67 -24.98
N ASN A 255 17.68 8.24 -26.13
CA ASN A 255 16.93 7.52 -27.17
C ASN A 255 16.71 6.04 -26.81
N ASP A 256 15.82 5.33 -27.51
CA ASP A 256 15.51 3.92 -27.24
C ASP A 256 16.75 3.00 -27.27
N ASN A 257 17.76 3.32 -28.08
CA ASN A 257 18.98 2.54 -28.18
C ASN A 257 19.83 2.61 -26.89
N SER A 258 19.85 3.75 -26.20
CA SER A 258 20.55 3.85 -24.91
C SER A 258 19.85 3.03 -23.83
N PHE A 259 18.52 3.00 -23.81
CA PHE A 259 17.75 2.15 -22.90
C PHE A 259 18.02 0.67 -23.10
N LEU A 260 17.98 0.21 -24.35
CA LEU A 260 18.29 -1.19 -24.70
C LEU A 260 19.69 -1.57 -24.25
N SER A 261 20.67 -0.69 -24.44
CA SER A 261 22.05 -0.94 -24.00
C SER A 261 22.20 -1.10 -22.49
N ILE A 262 21.38 -0.41 -21.68
CA ILE A 262 21.39 -0.57 -20.22
C ILE A 262 20.70 -1.87 -19.83
N ILE A 263 19.56 -2.19 -20.46
CA ILE A 263 18.81 -3.42 -20.21
C ILE A 263 19.69 -4.65 -20.49
N GLU A 264 20.43 -4.66 -21.60
CA GLU A 264 21.34 -5.75 -21.98
C GLU A 264 22.49 -5.96 -20.97
N LYS A 265 22.91 -4.90 -20.27
CA LYS A 265 23.96 -4.99 -19.23
C LYS A 265 23.44 -5.55 -17.90
N ILE A 266 22.13 -5.53 -17.68
CA ILE A 266 21.52 -6.00 -16.43
C ILE A 266 21.15 -7.48 -16.60
N PRO A 267 21.72 -8.40 -15.80
CA PRO A 267 21.38 -9.81 -15.91
C PRO A 267 19.90 -10.04 -15.55
N PRO A 268 19.19 -10.94 -16.25
CA PRO A 268 17.83 -11.31 -15.89
C PRO A 268 17.75 -11.83 -14.45
N SER A 269 16.63 -11.56 -13.78
CA SER A 269 16.40 -12.07 -12.43
C SER A 269 16.40 -13.60 -12.41
N LYS A 270 16.99 -14.16 -11.36
CA LYS A 270 16.93 -15.61 -11.05
C LYS A 270 15.69 -15.98 -10.21
N ASN A 271 14.83 -15.01 -9.92
CA ASN A 271 13.62 -15.24 -9.13
C ASN A 271 12.54 -15.90 -10.00
N GLU A 272 11.98 -17.00 -9.51
CA GLU A 272 11.00 -17.82 -10.24
C GLU A 272 9.56 -17.66 -9.73
N GLN A 273 9.31 -16.76 -8.77
CA GLN A 273 7.98 -16.55 -8.20
C GLN A 273 6.97 -16.12 -9.28
N SER A 274 5.79 -16.72 -9.23
CA SER A 274 4.65 -16.39 -10.05
C SER A 274 4.04 -15.03 -9.69
N LEU A 275 3.18 -14.49 -10.57
CA LEU A 275 2.54 -13.19 -10.36
C LEU A 275 1.65 -13.16 -9.11
N ASP A 276 0.92 -14.24 -8.82
CA ASP A 276 0.04 -14.34 -7.66
C ASP A 276 0.82 -14.51 -6.35
N GLU A 277 1.94 -15.24 -6.38
CA GLU A 277 2.88 -15.27 -5.24
C GLU A 277 3.43 -13.88 -4.95
N LEU A 278 3.88 -13.15 -5.97
CA LEU A 278 4.40 -11.78 -5.81
C LEU A 278 3.33 -10.81 -5.32
N LEU A 279 2.10 -10.92 -5.81
CA LEU A 279 0.99 -10.08 -5.36
C LEU A 279 0.66 -10.35 -3.89
N LYS A 280 0.54 -11.63 -3.50
CA LYS A 280 0.36 -12.04 -2.11
C LYS A 280 1.47 -11.51 -1.22
N GLU A 281 2.71 -11.70 -1.64
CA GLU A 281 3.88 -11.27 -0.89
C GLU A 281 3.98 -9.76 -0.79
N PHE A 282 3.57 -8.99 -1.80
CA PHE A 282 3.53 -7.53 -1.72
C PHE A 282 2.66 -7.05 -0.56
N PHE A 283 1.45 -7.59 -0.44
CA PHE A 283 0.54 -7.19 0.64
C PHE A 283 1.05 -7.63 2.01
N LEU A 284 1.55 -8.86 2.12
CA LEU A 284 2.11 -9.36 3.38
C LEU A 284 3.38 -8.62 3.79
N PHE A 285 4.24 -8.30 2.82
CA PHE A 285 5.45 -7.51 3.02
C PHE A 285 5.10 -6.18 3.67
N TYR A 286 4.19 -5.39 3.08
CA TYR A 286 3.83 -4.09 3.63
C TYR A 286 2.93 -4.16 4.86
N LEU A 287 2.17 -5.24 5.06
CA LEU A 287 1.43 -5.48 6.31
C LEU A 287 2.38 -5.65 7.51
N PHE A 288 3.50 -6.34 7.30
CA PHE A 288 4.51 -6.59 8.32
C PHE A 288 5.70 -5.63 8.26
N PHE A 289 5.75 -4.71 7.30
CA PHE A 289 6.87 -3.79 7.14
C PHE A 289 7.01 -2.84 8.33
N ASP A 290 8.26 -2.59 8.74
CA ASP A 290 8.58 -1.59 9.75
C ASP A 290 8.62 -0.17 9.14
N PHE A 291 7.48 0.53 9.16
CA PHE A 291 7.38 1.91 8.66
C PHE A 291 8.14 2.95 9.51
N THR A 292 8.78 2.56 10.62
CA THR A 292 9.75 3.42 11.31
C THR A 292 11.10 3.48 10.57
N ARG A 293 11.19 2.86 9.39
CA ARG A 293 12.30 2.96 8.44
C ARG A 293 11.92 3.81 7.25
N VAL A 294 12.92 4.31 6.55
CA VAL A 294 12.78 4.97 5.25
C VAL A 294 12.93 3.90 4.18
N ILE A 295 11.95 3.85 3.27
CA ILE A 295 11.98 2.99 2.08
C ILE A 295 12.88 3.69 1.05
N CYS A 296 14.02 3.07 0.70
CA CYS A 296 15.00 3.67 -0.20
C CYS A 296 15.18 2.84 -1.48
N PRO A 297 14.37 3.08 -2.54
CA PRO A 297 14.56 2.47 -3.86
C PRO A 297 15.92 2.76 -4.50
N MET A 298 16.58 3.84 -4.06
CA MET A 298 17.94 4.20 -4.48
C MET A 298 18.93 3.08 -4.19
N THR A 299 18.96 2.61 -2.95
CA THR A 299 19.90 1.58 -2.48
C THR A 299 19.28 0.17 -2.45
N GLY A 300 17.96 0.07 -2.63
CA GLY A 300 17.22 -1.19 -2.46
C GLY A 300 17.14 -1.64 -1.00
N LYS A 301 17.31 -0.73 -0.03
CA LYS A 301 17.34 -1.06 1.41
C LYS A 301 16.33 -0.22 2.19
N ALA A 302 15.80 -0.78 3.27
CA ALA A 302 15.08 -0.02 4.28
C ALA A 302 16.06 0.49 5.34
N VAL A 303 16.18 1.80 5.51
CA VAL A 303 17.14 2.41 6.44
C VAL A 303 16.43 2.87 7.72
N PRO A 304 16.92 2.56 8.94
CA PRO A 304 16.34 3.09 10.17
C PRO A 304 16.29 4.62 10.12
N ARG A 305 15.19 5.23 10.55
CA ARG A 305 15.06 6.70 10.54
C ARG A 305 16.18 7.38 11.32
N GLU A 306 16.59 6.82 12.46
CA GLU A 306 17.67 7.38 13.28
C GLU A 306 18.99 7.46 12.50
N GLU A 307 19.32 6.41 11.74
CA GLU A 307 20.49 6.34 10.87
C GLU A 307 20.35 7.29 9.69
N PHE A 308 19.22 7.23 8.97
CA PHE A 308 18.97 8.03 7.77
C PHE A 308 19.04 9.53 8.06
N PHE A 309 18.41 9.99 9.15
CA PHE A 309 18.38 11.40 9.53
C PHE A 309 19.64 11.89 10.25
N SER A 310 20.57 10.99 10.59
CA SER A 310 21.87 11.40 11.15
C SER A 310 22.82 11.96 10.08
N GLN A 311 22.58 11.61 8.82
CA GLN A 311 23.37 12.05 7.67
C GLN A 311 22.96 13.47 7.25
N SER A 312 23.93 14.38 7.16
CA SER A 312 23.68 15.80 6.86
C SER A 312 23.04 16.05 5.49
N GLU A 313 23.32 15.18 4.52
CA GLU A 313 22.73 15.18 3.18
C GLU A 313 21.20 15.00 3.19
N ASN A 314 20.66 14.36 4.23
CA ASN A 314 19.22 14.11 4.38
C ASN A 314 18.49 15.20 5.19
N SER A 315 19.16 16.31 5.51
CA SER A 315 18.60 17.40 6.35
C SER A 315 17.32 18.03 5.78
N ARG A 316 17.12 18.02 4.46
CA ARG A 316 15.92 18.54 3.79
C ARG A 316 14.81 17.50 3.64
N PHE A 317 15.05 16.24 3.99
CA PHE A 317 14.08 15.17 3.88
C PHE A 317 12.96 15.31 4.92
N LYS A 318 11.74 15.55 4.45
CA LYS A 318 10.59 15.74 5.34
C LYS A 318 10.06 14.40 5.86
N LYS A 319 9.93 14.33 7.19
CA LYS A 319 9.41 13.16 7.92
C LYS A 319 7.89 13.07 7.77
N ASN A 320 7.37 11.85 7.63
CA ASN A 320 5.93 11.55 7.75
C ASN A 320 5.70 10.15 8.36
N THR A 321 4.46 9.70 8.48
CA THR A 321 4.10 8.34 8.93
C THR A 321 4.74 7.28 8.04
N ILE A 322 4.73 7.48 6.72
CA ILE A 322 5.46 6.67 5.75
C ILE A 322 6.49 7.56 5.06
N CYS A 323 7.72 7.05 4.91
CA CYS A 323 8.82 7.75 4.27
C CYS A 323 9.33 6.92 3.10
N VAL A 324 9.20 7.44 1.87
CA VAL A 324 9.69 6.81 0.65
C VAL A 324 10.60 7.81 -0.06
N GLN A 325 11.87 7.45 -0.25
CA GLN A 325 12.87 8.30 -0.89
C GLN A 325 12.68 8.33 -2.40
N ASP A 326 12.72 9.52 -2.99
CA ASP A 326 12.82 9.66 -4.45
C ASP A 326 14.26 9.36 -4.92
N PRO A 327 14.47 8.40 -5.84
CA PRO A 327 15.80 8.02 -6.30
C PRO A 327 16.49 9.09 -7.17
N MET A 328 15.76 10.04 -7.76
CA MET A 328 16.34 11.13 -8.56
C MET A 328 16.34 12.47 -7.80
N CYS A 329 15.63 12.56 -6.68
CA CYS A 329 15.66 13.70 -5.76
C CYS A 329 15.77 13.22 -4.30
N LEU A 330 16.98 12.78 -3.90
CA LEU A 330 17.24 12.17 -2.59
C LEU A 330 16.69 12.92 -1.36
N PRO A 331 16.66 14.27 -1.33
CA PRO A 331 16.08 14.99 -0.19
C PRO A 331 14.54 15.04 -0.20
N HIS A 332 13.87 14.45 -1.19
CA HIS A 332 12.42 14.45 -1.30
C HIS A 332 11.83 13.13 -0.78
N ASN A 333 10.87 13.26 0.13
CA ASN A 333 9.97 12.18 0.52
C ASN A 333 8.71 12.27 -0.34
N VAL A 334 8.49 11.31 -1.23
CA VAL A 334 7.31 11.31 -2.12
C VAL A 334 5.99 11.13 -1.37
N ALA A 335 6.05 10.74 -0.10
CA ALA A 335 4.92 10.63 0.81
C ALA A 335 4.81 11.82 1.81
N GLU A 336 5.56 12.92 1.62
CA GLU A 336 5.63 14.01 2.62
C GLU A 336 4.28 14.68 2.94
N LEU A 337 3.35 14.72 1.98
CA LEU A 337 2.03 15.35 2.13
C LEU A 337 0.93 14.38 2.55
N VAL A 338 1.22 13.08 2.64
CA VAL A 338 0.19 12.06 2.89
C VAL A 338 -0.36 12.19 4.30
N ASP A 339 -1.67 12.37 4.43
CA ASP A 339 -2.32 12.44 5.73
C ASP A 339 -2.35 11.07 6.42
N HIS A 340 -2.22 11.07 7.75
CA HIS A 340 -2.26 9.86 8.56
C HIS A 340 -3.53 9.01 8.34
N LYS A 341 -4.67 9.63 7.97
CA LYS A 341 -5.89 8.93 7.56
C LYS A 341 -5.63 7.95 6.41
N TYR A 342 -4.89 8.37 5.38
CA TYR A 342 -4.63 7.52 4.21
C TYR A 342 -3.55 6.48 4.51
N CYS A 343 -2.58 6.78 5.37
CA CYS A 343 -1.66 5.77 5.91
C CYS A 343 -2.43 4.65 6.66
N ARG A 344 -3.43 5.02 7.47
CA ARG A 344 -4.32 4.04 8.11
C ARG A 344 -5.18 3.29 7.11
N LYS A 345 -5.69 3.95 6.06
CA LYS A 345 -6.44 3.30 5.00
C LYS A 345 -5.58 2.25 4.30
N LEU A 346 -4.37 2.60 3.88
CA LEU A 346 -3.41 1.65 3.32
C LEU A 346 -3.17 0.45 4.25
N ALA A 347 -2.89 0.69 5.54
CA ALA A 347 -2.70 -0.38 6.51
C ALA A 347 -3.95 -1.28 6.68
N SER A 348 -5.13 -0.66 6.62
CA SER A 348 -6.42 -1.38 6.69
C SER A 348 -6.60 -2.29 5.49
N GLU A 349 -6.42 -1.76 4.28
CA GLU A 349 -6.59 -2.54 3.05
C GLU A 349 -5.50 -3.60 2.87
N LEU A 350 -4.27 -3.35 3.36
CA LEU A 350 -3.22 -4.37 3.43
C LEU A 350 -3.63 -5.56 4.32
N LEU A 351 -4.27 -5.28 5.46
CA LEU A 351 -4.78 -6.31 6.36
C LEU A 351 -5.93 -7.10 5.71
N VAL A 352 -6.84 -6.42 5.02
CA VAL A 352 -7.94 -7.05 4.26
C VAL A 352 -7.36 -7.98 3.19
N ALA A 353 -6.48 -7.46 2.33
CA ALA A 353 -5.85 -8.24 1.26
C ALA A 353 -5.09 -9.45 1.83
N GLY A 354 -4.28 -9.25 2.87
CA GLY A 354 -3.56 -10.35 3.54
C GLY A 354 -4.48 -11.46 4.03
N ASN A 355 -5.66 -11.11 4.58
CA ASN A 355 -6.64 -12.11 5.03
C ASN A 355 -7.36 -12.83 3.88
N ILE A 356 -7.60 -12.15 2.76
CA ILE A 356 -8.14 -12.78 1.54
C ILE A 356 -7.15 -13.83 1.01
N PHE A 357 -5.85 -13.49 0.93
CA PHE A 357 -4.81 -14.45 0.48
C PHE A 357 -4.60 -15.64 1.41
N LEU A 358 -5.01 -15.55 2.68
CA LEU A 358 -5.03 -16.66 3.61
C LEU A 358 -6.26 -17.58 3.42
N SER A 359 -7.23 -17.19 2.61
CA SER A 359 -8.40 -17.99 2.28
C SER A 359 -8.23 -18.62 0.90
N GLU A 360 -7.76 -19.86 0.85
CA GLU A 360 -7.48 -20.56 -0.44
C GLU A 360 -8.70 -20.64 -1.37
N ASN A 361 -9.91 -20.66 -0.81
CA ASN A 361 -11.16 -20.68 -1.59
C ASN A 361 -11.36 -19.41 -2.42
N LEU A 362 -10.89 -18.26 -1.95
CA LEU A 362 -11.06 -16.97 -2.63
C LEU A 362 -10.04 -16.75 -3.75
N LEU A 363 -9.05 -17.64 -3.90
CA LEU A 363 -8.05 -17.56 -4.96
C LEU A 363 -8.35 -18.50 -6.13
N LYS A 364 -9.36 -19.37 -5.99
CA LYS A 364 -9.76 -20.34 -7.02
C LYS A 364 -11.09 -19.94 -7.66
N PRO A 365 -11.31 -20.23 -8.96
CA PRO A 365 -12.59 -20.02 -9.64
C PRO A 365 -13.65 -20.92 -9.01
N SER A 366 -14.34 -20.42 -8.00
CA SER A 366 -15.32 -21.18 -7.22
C SER A 366 -16.52 -20.34 -6.77
N SER A 367 -16.43 -19.02 -6.91
CA SER A 367 -17.49 -18.06 -6.59
C SER A 367 -17.49 -16.89 -7.57
N SER A 368 -18.50 -16.03 -7.50
CA SER A 368 -18.53 -14.77 -8.26
C SER A 368 -17.44 -13.78 -7.82
N THR A 369 -16.88 -13.96 -6.63
CA THR A 369 -15.85 -13.09 -6.02
C THR A 369 -14.60 -13.90 -5.76
N TRP A 370 -13.78 -14.10 -6.79
CA TRP A 370 -12.52 -14.85 -6.69
C TRP A 370 -11.34 -14.07 -7.30
N GLY A 371 -10.12 -14.39 -6.86
CA GLY A 371 -8.89 -13.76 -7.29
C GLY A 371 -8.87 -12.26 -7.00
N LEU A 372 -8.55 -11.45 -8.00
CA LEU A 372 -8.51 -9.98 -7.89
C LEU A 372 -9.88 -9.38 -7.56
N ILE A 373 -10.98 -10.01 -8.01
CA ILE A 373 -12.35 -9.51 -7.74
C ILE A 373 -12.58 -9.45 -6.23
N SER A 374 -12.14 -10.47 -5.47
CA SER A 374 -12.25 -10.50 -4.01
C SER A 374 -11.54 -9.31 -3.32
N MET A 375 -10.47 -8.80 -3.94
CA MET A 375 -9.70 -7.68 -3.39
C MET A 375 -10.28 -6.31 -3.77
N LEU A 376 -10.98 -6.23 -4.90
CA LEU A 376 -11.61 -5.01 -5.38
C LEU A 376 -12.99 -4.84 -4.75
N ASP A 377 -13.80 -5.90 -4.80
CA ASP A 377 -15.12 -6.02 -4.17
C ASP A 377 -15.01 -6.85 -2.89
N THR A 378 -14.41 -6.25 -1.87
CA THR A 378 -14.14 -6.92 -0.59
C THR A 378 -15.42 -7.51 0.03
N PRO A 379 -15.50 -8.82 0.33
CA PRO A 379 -16.66 -9.38 1.02
C PRO A 379 -16.78 -8.82 2.45
N GLN A 380 -18.01 -8.73 2.97
CA GLN A 380 -18.27 -8.13 4.30
C GLN A 380 -17.42 -8.73 5.44
N ASN A 381 -17.17 -10.05 5.39
CA ASN A 381 -16.36 -10.77 6.38
C ASN A 381 -14.88 -10.34 6.40
N TYR A 382 -14.37 -9.83 5.28
CA TYR A 382 -13.00 -9.36 5.14
C TYR A 382 -12.89 -7.85 5.28
N SER A 383 -14.00 -7.13 5.50
CA SER A 383 -13.95 -5.70 5.76
C SER A 383 -13.11 -5.39 7.02
N PHE A 384 -12.37 -4.29 6.99
CA PHE A 384 -11.53 -3.87 8.10
C PHE A 384 -12.30 -3.79 9.44
N LYS A 385 -13.56 -3.32 9.40
CA LYS A 385 -14.42 -3.25 10.59
C LYS A 385 -14.69 -4.63 11.18
N CYS A 386 -14.96 -5.64 10.35
CA CYS A 386 -15.16 -7.02 10.81
C CYS A 386 -13.88 -7.61 11.42
N LEU A 387 -12.74 -7.44 10.74
CA LEU A 387 -11.45 -7.97 11.19
C LEU A 387 -10.99 -7.34 12.51
N THR A 388 -11.19 -6.03 12.68
CA THR A 388 -10.78 -5.30 13.89
C THR A 388 -11.74 -5.45 15.05
N THR A 389 -12.98 -5.88 14.83
CA THR A 389 -13.96 -6.16 15.90
C THR A 389 -13.97 -7.64 16.31
N SER A 390 -13.25 -8.51 15.59
CA SER A 390 -13.11 -9.90 15.97
C SER A 390 -12.48 -10.03 17.35
N LYS A 391 -13.14 -10.81 18.21
CA LYS A 391 -12.68 -11.15 19.55
C LYS A 391 -11.76 -12.37 19.56
N MET A 392 -11.58 -13.05 18.43
CA MET A 392 -10.83 -14.31 18.37
C MET A 392 -10.16 -14.51 17.01
N VAL A 393 -9.03 -15.20 17.03
CA VAL A 393 -8.38 -15.73 15.82
C VAL A 393 -8.43 -17.25 15.89
N SER A 394 -9.01 -17.89 14.88
CA SER A 394 -9.15 -19.34 14.81
C SER A 394 -8.63 -19.90 13.49
N PHE A 395 -7.91 -21.01 13.55
CA PHE A 395 -7.41 -21.75 12.39
C PHE A 395 -6.97 -23.17 12.76
N SER A 396 -6.89 -24.05 11.76
CA SER A 396 -6.46 -25.43 11.93
C SER A 396 -4.98 -25.63 11.55
N VAL A 397 -4.33 -26.59 12.20
CA VAL A 397 -2.98 -27.07 11.87
C VAL A 397 -2.99 -28.59 11.73
N PRO A 398 -2.20 -29.16 10.80
CA PRO A 398 -2.08 -30.61 10.68
C PRO A 398 -1.37 -31.21 11.90
N LEU A 399 -1.71 -32.46 12.25
CA LEU A 399 -0.92 -33.24 13.19
C LEU A 399 0.49 -33.52 12.65
N LEU A 400 1.44 -33.72 13.55
CA LEU A 400 2.79 -34.10 13.16
C LEU A 400 2.80 -35.45 12.41
N SER A 401 3.52 -35.50 11.28
CA SER A 401 3.84 -36.73 10.56
C SER A 401 4.91 -37.52 11.35
N LYS A 402 4.95 -38.85 11.20
CA LYS A 402 5.81 -39.76 11.99
C LYS A 402 7.31 -39.38 11.87
N SER A 403 7.83 -38.58 12.80
CA SER A 403 9.26 -38.23 12.90
C SER A 403 9.95 -38.80 14.13
N PHE A 404 9.44 -39.92 14.68
CA PHE A 404 10.20 -40.82 15.54
C PHE A 404 9.83 -42.25 15.14
N ASN A 405 10.81 -43.15 15.03
CA ASN A 405 10.70 -44.51 14.46
C ASN A 405 9.68 -45.43 15.19
N GLY A 406 8.38 -45.22 14.96
CA GLY A 406 7.31 -46.04 15.51
C GLY A 406 5.93 -45.62 15.03
N VAL A 407 5.00 -46.57 14.94
CA VAL A 407 3.57 -46.28 14.83
C VAL A 407 3.10 -45.82 16.21
N PHE A 408 3.08 -44.51 16.44
CA PHE A 408 2.48 -43.96 17.66
C PHE A 408 0.95 -43.99 17.55
N PRO A 409 0.22 -44.35 18.61
CA PRO A 409 -1.23 -44.13 18.71
C PRO A 409 -1.58 -42.65 18.49
N ASP A 410 -2.76 -42.34 17.95
CA ASP A 410 -3.16 -40.96 17.64
C ASP A 410 -3.10 -40.01 18.85
N CYS A 411 -3.32 -40.53 20.07
CA CYS A 411 -3.18 -39.78 21.32
C CYS A 411 -1.76 -39.20 21.52
N GLU A 412 -0.72 -39.95 21.16
CA GLU A 412 0.67 -39.49 21.27
C GLU A 412 1.02 -38.46 20.19
N ARG A 413 0.47 -38.60 18.98
CA ARG A 413 0.60 -37.59 17.91
C ARG A 413 -0.05 -36.27 18.31
N ILE A 414 -1.25 -36.32 18.91
CA ILE A 414 -1.95 -35.14 19.43
C ILE A 414 -1.11 -34.46 20.51
N SER A 415 -0.60 -35.21 21.49
CA SER A 415 0.24 -34.65 22.56
C SER A 415 1.52 -34.04 22.01
N ALA A 416 2.23 -34.74 21.12
CA ALA A 416 3.47 -34.23 20.52
C ALA A 416 3.22 -32.96 19.69
N THR A 417 2.13 -32.92 18.92
CA THR A 417 1.74 -31.73 18.15
C THR A 417 1.40 -30.56 19.08
N ALA A 418 0.67 -30.82 20.18
CA ALA A 418 0.35 -29.81 21.19
C ALA A 418 1.60 -29.26 21.91
N ASP A 419 2.57 -30.11 22.24
CA ASP A 419 3.85 -29.69 22.83
C ASP A 419 4.70 -28.89 21.85
N ALA A 420 4.73 -29.29 20.57
CA ALA A 420 5.39 -28.54 19.51
C ALA A 420 4.79 -27.14 19.34
N LEU A 421 3.46 -27.01 19.37
CA LEU A 421 2.77 -25.73 19.30
C LEU A 421 3.14 -24.77 20.43
N LEU A 422 3.17 -25.26 21.67
CA LEU A 422 3.63 -24.44 22.80
C LEU A 422 5.10 -24.06 22.65
N LYS A 423 5.95 -24.97 22.18
CA LYS A 423 7.34 -24.68 21.89
C LYS A 423 7.50 -23.62 20.80
N ILE A 424 6.67 -23.61 19.77
CA ILE A 424 6.67 -22.53 18.76
C ILE A 424 6.34 -21.18 19.41
N LEU A 425 5.30 -21.12 20.24
CA LEU A 425 4.91 -19.89 20.92
C LEU A 425 5.99 -19.41 21.90
N GLU A 426 6.50 -20.29 22.75
CA GLU A 426 7.46 -19.96 23.80
C GLU A 426 8.86 -19.72 23.26
N TYR A 427 9.39 -20.67 22.49
CA TYR A 427 10.76 -20.64 21.99
C TYR A 427 10.85 -19.81 20.72
N SER A 428 10.12 -20.17 19.66
CA SER A 428 10.29 -19.51 18.36
C SER A 428 9.74 -18.09 18.31
N PHE A 429 8.64 -17.79 18.99
CA PHE A 429 8.04 -16.44 19.03
C PHE A 429 8.34 -15.65 20.31
N LEU A 430 9.07 -16.23 21.25
CA LEU A 430 9.51 -15.57 22.50
C LEU A 430 8.35 -15.13 23.41
N PHE A 431 7.22 -15.84 23.37
CA PHE A 431 6.11 -15.57 24.27
C PHE A 431 6.34 -16.22 25.63
N SER A 432 5.83 -15.62 26.68
CA SER A 432 5.69 -16.29 27.97
C SER A 432 4.36 -17.02 27.97
N CYS A 433 4.38 -18.36 27.96
CA CYS A 433 3.17 -19.17 28.01
C CYS A 433 3.06 -19.89 29.36
N LYS A 434 1.88 -19.87 29.96
CA LYS A 434 1.56 -20.61 31.18
C LYS A 434 0.38 -21.52 30.89
N ARG A 435 0.59 -22.84 30.90
CA ARG A 435 -0.52 -23.81 30.86
C ARG A 435 -1.46 -23.60 32.04
N LEU A 436 -2.75 -23.56 31.75
CA LEU A 436 -3.81 -23.37 32.73
C LEU A 436 -4.48 -24.70 33.06
N LYS A 437 -4.79 -24.90 34.34
CA LYS A 437 -5.72 -25.95 34.76
C LYS A 437 -7.13 -25.59 34.30
N THR A 438 -7.99 -26.60 34.12
CA THR A 438 -9.39 -26.39 33.71
C THR A 438 -10.14 -25.41 34.62
N SER A 439 -9.90 -25.45 35.93
CA SER A 439 -10.49 -24.51 36.89
C SER A 439 -9.98 -23.07 36.73
N GLU A 440 -8.68 -22.87 36.46
CA GLU A 440 -8.10 -21.56 36.19
C GLU A 440 -8.67 -20.98 34.89
N HIS A 441 -8.78 -21.82 33.85
CA HIS A 441 -9.37 -21.44 32.57
C HIS A 441 -10.83 -21.01 32.73
N LEU A 442 -11.67 -21.82 33.39
CA LEU A 442 -13.08 -21.51 33.59
C LEU A 442 -13.25 -20.21 34.37
N ASN A 443 -12.46 -20.00 35.41
CA ASN A 443 -12.45 -18.75 36.19
C ASN A 443 -12.07 -17.52 35.34
N LEU A 444 -11.14 -17.67 34.39
CA LEU A 444 -10.77 -16.60 33.47
C LEU A 444 -11.91 -16.28 32.49
N LEU A 445 -12.55 -17.30 31.91
CA LEU A 445 -13.70 -17.10 31.02
C LEU A 445 -14.86 -16.38 31.73
N THR A 446 -15.18 -16.78 32.96
CA THR A 446 -16.21 -16.11 33.77
C THR A 446 -15.86 -14.64 34.04
N LYS A 447 -14.60 -14.35 34.39
CA LYS A 447 -14.13 -12.96 34.58
C LYS A 447 -14.23 -12.13 33.30
N LEU A 448 -13.94 -12.74 32.15
CA LEU A 448 -14.08 -12.08 30.86
C LEU A 448 -15.54 -11.75 30.55
N ASP A 449 -16.47 -12.67 30.83
CA ASP A 449 -17.91 -12.42 30.70
C ASP A 449 -18.40 -11.29 31.61
N GLU A 450 -17.96 -11.28 32.88
CA GLU A 450 -18.28 -10.19 33.81
C GLU A 450 -17.77 -8.84 33.31
N LEU A 451 -16.54 -8.80 32.75
CA LEU A 451 -15.96 -7.58 32.18
C LEU A 451 -16.73 -7.10 30.95
N ILE A 452 -17.12 -8.02 30.06
CA ILE A 452 -17.94 -7.70 28.88
C ILE A 452 -19.30 -7.14 29.31
N LEU A 453 -19.95 -7.77 30.28
CA LEU A 453 -21.25 -7.34 30.79
C LEU A 453 -21.16 -5.96 31.48
N LYS A 454 -20.11 -5.73 32.27
CA LYS A 454 -19.82 -4.42 32.86
C LYS A 454 -19.66 -3.36 31.77
N HIS A 455 -18.91 -3.67 30.73
CA HIS A 455 -18.66 -2.72 29.64
C HIS A 455 -19.92 -2.44 28.81
N LYS A 456 -20.76 -3.46 28.57
CA LYS A 456 -22.07 -3.28 27.93
C LYS A 456 -22.90 -2.25 28.71
N ARG A 457 -22.97 -2.38 30.04
CA ARG A 457 -23.65 -1.40 30.92
C ARG A 457 -23.04 -0.01 30.85
N GLU A 458 -21.71 0.11 30.83
CA GLU A 458 -21.00 1.40 30.68
C GLU A 458 -21.36 2.09 29.35
N ASN A 459 -21.37 1.32 28.25
CA ASN A 459 -21.71 1.84 26.92
C ASN A 459 -23.18 2.22 26.81
N GLU A 460 -24.10 1.43 27.38
CA GLU A 460 -25.52 1.76 27.46
C GLU A 460 -25.76 3.05 28.24
N ALA A 461 -25.08 3.22 29.39
CA ALA A 461 -25.15 4.45 30.17
C ALA A 461 -24.61 5.67 29.39
N ALA A 462 -23.49 5.50 28.67
CA ALA A 462 -22.93 6.56 27.83
C ALA A 462 -23.84 6.92 26.65
N ALA A 463 -24.47 5.92 26.01
CA ALA A 463 -25.42 6.13 24.91
C ALA A 463 -26.67 6.87 25.40
N LYS A 464 -27.22 6.46 26.56
CA LYS A 464 -28.35 7.14 27.19
C LYS A 464 -28.02 8.59 27.53
N SER A 465 -26.85 8.85 28.11
CA SER A 465 -26.40 10.21 28.43
C SER A 465 -26.21 11.08 27.17
N ARG A 466 -25.74 10.51 26.06
CA ARG A 466 -25.67 11.22 24.77
C ARG A 466 -27.06 11.58 24.23
N LEU A 467 -28.02 10.67 24.33
CA LEU A 467 -29.39 10.90 23.91
C LEU A 467 -30.06 12.00 24.75
N GLU A 468 -29.88 11.96 26.08
CA GLU A 468 -30.36 13.00 27.00
C GLU A 468 -29.74 14.36 26.66
N MET A 469 -28.43 14.43 26.43
CA MET A 469 -27.75 15.66 26.00
C MET A 469 -28.26 16.19 24.66
N GLN A 470 -28.61 15.29 23.73
CA GLN A 470 -29.17 15.66 22.43
C GLN A 470 -30.61 16.18 22.55
N GLN A 471 -31.44 15.54 23.38
CA GLN A 471 -32.79 16.01 23.70
C GLN A 471 -32.78 17.36 24.42
N ILE A 472 -31.85 17.58 25.36
CA ILE A 472 -31.65 18.89 26.01
C ILE A 472 -31.26 19.94 24.96
N ARG A 473 -30.30 19.64 24.07
CA ARG A 473 -29.90 20.56 22.97
C ARG A 473 -31.06 20.89 22.03
N GLN A 474 -31.91 19.91 21.70
CA GLN A 474 -33.11 20.13 20.89
C GLN A 474 -34.15 21.00 21.63
N SER A 475 -34.32 20.79 22.94
CA SER A 475 -35.25 21.57 23.76
C SER A 475 -34.84 23.04 23.93
N LEU A 476 -33.53 23.32 23.94
CA LEU A 476 -32.95 24.67 24.03
C LEU A 476 -32.97 25.41 22.67
N ASN A 477 -33.09 24.70 21.56
CA ASN A 477 -33.03 25.26 20.20
C ASN A 477 -34.40 25.58 19.57
N LYS A 478 -35.48 25.67 20.36
CA LYS A 478 -36.87 25.90 19.87
C LYS A 478 -37.11 27.18 19.02
N ASN A 479 -36.14 28.08 18.88
CA ASN A 479 -36.29 29.39 18.20
C ASN A 479 -35.36 29.62 16.98
N ARG A 480 -34.89 28.57 16.26
CA ARG A 480 -34.16 28.76 14.99
C ARG A 480 -34.81 28.01 13.83
N PRO A 481 -34.87 28.62 12.62
CA PRO A 481 -35.46 27.99 11.45
C PRO A 481 -34.62 26.79 10.99
N GLU A 482 -35.34 25.74 10.58
CA GLU A 482 -34.84 24.42 10.21
C GLU A 482 -33.94 24.46 8.97
N SER A 483 -32.62 24.33 9.16
CA SER A 483 -31.71 23.94 8.07
C SER A 483 -30.34 23.48 8.59
N VAL A 484 -30.28 22.43 9.42
CA VAL A 484 -29.01 21.73 9.69
C VAL A 484 -29.25 20.23 9.88
N LEU A 485 -28.99 19.48 8.80
CA LEU A 485 -28.56 18.08 8.71
C LEU A 485 -29.14 17.12 9.75
N ASP A 486 -30.11 16.31 9.31
CA ASP A 486 -30.45 15.02 9.92
C ASP A 486 -29.20 14.13 9.98
N VAL A 487 -28.54 14.12 11.13
CA VAL A 487 -27.55 13.10 11.47
C VAL A 487 -28.34 11.85 11.82
N ASN A 488 -28.24 10.84 10.95
CA ASN A 488 -28.86 9.52 11.09
C ASN A 488 -28.94 9.07 12.55
N VAL A 489 -30.17 8.88 13.01
CA VAL A 489 -30.53 8.24 14.27
C VAL A 489 -29.84 6.88 14.32
N ILE A 490 -28.82 6.72 15.16
CA ILE A 490 -28.43 5.38 15.59
C ILE A 490 -29.55 4.95 16.53
N ASN A 491 -30.54 4.22 15.99
CA ASN A 491 -31.57 3.58 16.79
C ASN A 491 -30.87 2.73 17.85
N ALA A 492 -31.13 3.05 19.11
CA ALA A 492 -30.73 2.24 20.26
C ALA A 492 -31.65 1.02 20.41
N GLU A 493 -32.06 0.40 19.30
CA GLU A 493 -32.98 -0.75 19.31
C GLU A 493 -32.26 -2.03 18.85
N SER A 494 -32.48 -3.06 19.68
CA SER A 494 -32.03 -4.46 19.60
C SER A 494 -30.51 -4.69 19.58
N ILE A 495 -29.86 -4.63 20.75
CA ILE A 495 -28.67 -5.45 20.98
C ILE A 495 -29.16 -6.89 21.10
N GLU A 496 -28.95 -7.69 20.05
CA GLU A 496 -29.04 -9.15 20.13
C GLU A 496 -28.34 -9.63 21.40
N VAL A 497 -28.97 -10.58 22.10
CA VAL A 497 -28.35 -11.28 23.21
C VAL A 497 -27.15 -12.04 22.64
N THR A 498 -25.97 -11.43 22.66
CA THR A 498 -24.73 -12.14 22.35
C THR A 498 -24.50 -13.16 23.45
N GLU A 499 -24.56 -14.44 23.07
CA GLU A 499 -24.23 -15.63 23.85
C GLU A 499 -22.96 -15.40 24.69
N SER A 500 -22.96 -15.82 25.96
CA SER A 500 -21.80 -15.64 26.86
C SER A 500 -20.57 -16.39 26.33
N ILE A 501 -19.35 -15.91 26.60
CA ILE A 501 -18.11 -16.61 26.22
C ILE A 501 -18.08 -18.01 26.84
N LEU A 502 -18.56 -18.16 28.07
CA LEU A 502 -18.67 -19.44 28.74
C LEU A 502 -19.64 -20.39 28.02
N GLU A 503 -20.81 -19.88 27.59
CA GLU A 503 -21.79 -20.66 26.81
C GLU A 503 -21.22 -21.07 25.45
N GLN A 504 -20.57 -20.14 24.75
CA GLN A 504 -19.87 -20.42 23.48
C GLN A 504 -18.78 -21.48 23.67
N PHE A 505 -18.01 -21.40 24.76
CA PHE A 505 -16.99 -22.39 25.09
C PHE A 505 -17.61 -23.77 25.38
N GLN A 506 -18.71 -23.82 26.13
CA GLN A 506 -19.40 -25.08 26.43
C GLN A 506 -19.95 -25.73 25.16
N LYS A 507 -20.58 -24.94 24.28
CA LYS A 507 -21.09 -25.39 22.98
C LYS A 507 -19.96 -25.88 22.07
N PHE A 508 -18.86 -25.13 21.97
CA PHE A 508 -17.70 -25.53 21.18
C PHE A 508 -17.06 -26.83 21.72
N ASN A 509 -17.00 -27.02 23.04
CA ASN A 509 -16.53 -28.26 23.65
C ASN A 509 -17.49 -29.45 23.51
N ALA A 510 -18.76 -29.21 23.18
CA ALA A 510 -19.68 -30.30 22.86
C ALA A 510 -19.23 -31.01 21.58
N GLU A 511 -18.63 -30.28 20.65
CA GLU A 511 -18.18 -30.77 19.33
C GLU A 511 -16.65 -30.98 19.26
N ASN A 512 -15.88 -30.43 20.22
CA ASN A 512 -14.42 -30.45 20.21
C ASN A 512 -13.87 -30.82 21.59
N GLN A 513 -12.74 -31.53 21.63
CA GLN A 513 -12.04 -31.84 22.88
C GLN A 513 -10.88 -30.86 23.11
N LEU A 514 -10.93 -30.10 24.21
CA LEU A 514 -9.83 -29.24 24.63
C LEU A 514 -8.61 -30.09 25.04
N ILE A 515 -7.48 -29.88 24.38
CA ILE A 515 -6.20 -30.56 24.66
C ILE A 515 -5.39 -29.74 25.67
N PHE A 516 -5.24 -28.45 25.42
CA PHE A 516 -4.62 -27.54 26.38
C PHE A 516 -5.19 -26.14 26.26
N CYS A 517 -5.07 -25.38 27.34
CA CYS A 517 -5.23 -23.94 27.36
C CYS A 517 -3.97 -23.32 27.97
N ALA A 518 -3.45 -22.26 27.35
CA ALA A 518 -2.31 -21.52 27.85
C ALA A 518 -2.61 -20.02 27.86
N GLU A 519 -2.25 -19.35 28.95
CA GLU A 519 -2.16 -17.89 28.98
C GLU A 519 -0.83 -17.47 28.37
N CYS A 520 -0.88 -16.68 27.28
CA CYS A 520 0.28 -16.21 26.55
C CYS A 520 0.45 -14.70 26.76
N LYS A 521 1.71 -14.29 26.98
CA LYS A 521 2.10 -12.90 27.19
C LYS A 521 3.31 -12.53 26.35
N THR A 522 3.25 -11.39 25.68
CA THR A 522 4.43 -10.82 25.00
C THR A 522 4.43 -9.29 25.03
N SER A 523 5.61 -8.72 25.26
CA SER A 523 5.89 -7.29 25.03
C SER A 523 6.88 -7.10 23.88
N LYS A 524 7.25 -8.18 23.19
CA LYS A 524 8.20 -8.15 22.07
C LYS A 524 7.42 -8.24 20.78
N ASN A 525 7.50 -7.19 19.97
CA ASN A 525 7.00 -7.22 18.61
C ASN A 525 7.97 -8.06 17.76
N VAL A 526 7.59 -9.30 17.49
CA VAL A 526 8.36 -10.27 16.69
C VAL A 526 7.79 -10.46 15.28
N TRP A 527 6.65 -9.83 14.97
CA TRP A 527 5.94 -10.02 13.71
C TRP A 527 6.23 -8.93 12.67
N GLN A 528 6.54 -7.69 13.09
CA GLN A 528 6.90 -6.60 12.17
C GLN A 528 8.41 -6.50 11.93
N GLY A 529 8.80 -6.34 10.66
CA GLY A 529 10.19 -6.18 10.22
C GLY A 529 10.98 -7.48 10.11
N ARG A 530 10.31 -8.64 10.03
CA ARG A 530 10.97 -9.96 9.90
C ARG A 530 11.74 -10.12 8.59
N ASP A 531 11.26 -9.50 7.52
CA ASP A 531 11.84 -9.44 6.18
C ASP A 531 13.22 -8.75 6.15
N LEU A 532 13.46 -7.84 7.09
CA LEU A 532 14.72 -7.12 7.24
C LEU A 532 15.84 -7.97 7.86
N VAL A 533 15.48 -9.13 8.42
CA VAL A 533 16.45 -10.06 8.98
C VAL A 533 17.09 -10.86 7.84
N GLN A 534 18.29 -10.46 7.44
CA GLN A 534 19.06 -11.17 6.43
C GLN A 534 19.56 -12.52 7.00
N LEU A 535 19.04 -13.62 6.44
CA LEU A 535 19.38 -14.99 6.84
C LEU A 535 20.58 -15.57 6.08
N ASP A 536 20.86 -15.07 4.88
CA ASP A 536 21.67 -15.78 3.89
C ASP A 536 23.18 -15.82 4.18
N THR A 537 23.65 -15.18 5.26
CA THR A 537 25.08 -15.13 5.61
C THR A 537 25.42 -15.59 7.03
N LEU A 538 24.44 -15.78 7.92
CA LEU A 538 24.72 -15.93 9.37
C LEU A 538 24.12 -17.16 10.05
N TYR A 539 23.18 -17.87 9.43
CA TYR A 539 22.46 -18.95 10.14
C TYR A 539 22.11 -20.15 9.25
N ASP A 540 23.01 -21.13 9.22
CA ASP A 540 22.84 -22.43 8.54
C ASP A 540 22.34 -23.51 9.52
N SER A 541 21.32 -23.20 10.34
CA SER A 541 20.69 -24.24 11.16
C SER A 541 19.69 -25.03 10.31
N LYS A 542 19.87 -26.35 10.29
CA LYS A 542 18.90 -27.30 9.73
C LYS A 542 17.62 -27.42 10.58
N ASN A 543 17.60 -26.85 11.80
CA ASN A 543 16.45 -26.89 12.69
C ASN A 543 15.55 -25.66 12.49
N VAL A 544 14.33 -25.91 12.02
CA VAL A 544 13.31 -24.89 11.74
C VAL A 544 13.01 -24.01 12.95
N LEU A 545 12.89 -24.62 14.14
CA LEU A 545 12.54 -23.89 15.37
C LEU A 545 13.64 -22.93 15.81
N GLU A 546 14.91 -23.33 15.65
CA GLU A 546 16.09 -22.51 15.96
C GLU A 546 16.20 -21.34 14.98
N LYS A 547 15.98 -21.59 13.69
CA LYS A 547 15.95 -20.55 12.66
C LYS A 547 14.87 -19.50 12.97
N GLU A 548 13.67 -19.93 13.30
CA GLU A 548 12.57 -19.02 13.66
C GLU A 548 12.83 -18.28 14.99
N HIS A 549 13.41 -18.95 15.98
CA HIS A 549 13.85 -18.33 17.23
C HIS A 549 14.89 -17.22 16.98
N PHE A 550 15.86 -17.47 16.11
CA PHE A 550 16.89 -16.51 15.73
C PHE A 550 16.27 -15.28 15.04
N ILE A 551 15.37 -15.49 14.08
CA ILE A 551 14.64 -14.41 13.40
C ILE A 551 13.87 -13.57 14.42
N SER A 552 13.08 -14.20 15.29
CA SER A 552 12.30 -13.49 16.30
C SER A 552 13.18 -12.75 17.31
N THR A 553 14.33 -13.30 17.67
CA THR A 553 15.30 -12.66 18.57
C THR A 553 15.90 -11.40 17.95
N LEU A 554 16.32 -11.47 16.69
CA LEU A 554 16.84 -10.30 15.98
C LEU A 554 15.75 -9.25 15.76
N THR A 555 14.55 -9.68 15.34
CA THR A 555 13.39 -8.80 15.14
C THR A 555 13.02 -8.08 16.44
N ALA A 556 12.93 -8.81 17.56
CA ALA A 556 12.66 -8.23 18.87
C ALA A 556 13.75 -7.22 19.30
N LYS A 557 15.03 -7.50 19.04
CA LYS A 557 16.13 -6.57 19.34
C LYS A 557 16.03 -5.29 18.53
N LEU A 558 15.67 -5.38 17.24
CA LEU A 558 15.44 -4.22 16.38
C LEU A 558 14.29 -3.35 16.91
N ASN A 559 13.21 -3.99 17.38
CA ASN A 559 12.02 -3.30 17.89
C ASN A 559 12.15 -2.82 19.35
N ALA A 560 13.01 -3.45 20.17
CA ALA A 560 13.15 -3.16 21.61
C ALA A 560 13.63 -1.74 21.93
N LYS A 561 14.33 -1.07 21.01
CA LYS A 561 14.77 0.32 21.20
C LYS A 561 13.62 1.34 21.22
N ARG A 562 12.39 0.91 20.87
CA ARG A 562 11.33 1.82 20.44
C ARG A 562 10.04 1.75 21.25
N GLU A 563 9.83 0.72 22.08
CA GLU A 563 8.53 0.52 22.75
C GLU A 563 8.64 0.33 24.28
N LYS A 564 7.99 1.24 25.03
CA LYS A 564 7.39 0.92 26.33
C LYS A 564 5.90 0.62 26.09
N THR A 565 5.59 -0.52 25.49
CA THR A 565 4.21 -0.95 25.27
C THR A 565 3.73 -1.84 26.42
N GLU A 566 2.44 -1.74 26.77
CA GLU A 566 1.82 -2.74 27.64
C GLU A 566 1.91 -4.12 26.97
N PRO A 567 2.17 -5.19 27.74
CA PRO A 567 2.25 -6.52 27.18
C PRO A 567 0.89 -6.96 26.63
N TYR A 568 0.90 -7.52 25.41
CA TYR A 568 -0.23 -8.25 24.88
C TYR A 568 -0.45 -9.50 25.73
N LEU A 569 -1.69 -9.71 26.17
CA LEU A 569 -2.11 -10.85 26.99
C LEU A 569 -3.29 -11.52 26.32
N PHE A 570 -3.15 -12.80 25.99
CA PHE A 570 -4.16 -13.57 25.28
C PHE A 570 -4.12 -15.05 25.66
N LEU A 571 -5.25 -15.74 25.55
CA LEU A 571 -5.36 -17.19 25.67
C LEU A 571 -5.03 -17.85 24.34
N CYS A 572 -4.38 -19.00 24.40
CA CYS A 572 -4.27 -19.98 23.33
C CYS A 572 -4.98 -21.26 23.80
N GLU A 573 -6.09 -21.58 23.15
CA GLU A 573 -6.83 -22.83 23.36
C GLU A 573 -6.57 -23.75 22.16
N CYS A 574 -6.25 -25.01 22.44
CA CYS A 574 -6.00 -26.02 21.43
C CYS A 574 -6.99 -27.17 21.56
N TYR A 575 -7.62 -27.52 20.45
CA TYR A 575 -8.71 -28.48 20.39
C TYR A 575 -8.46 -29.58 19.36
N VAL A 576 -8.97 -30.77 19.62
CA VAL A 576 -9.18 -31.83 18.63
C VAL A 576 -10.66 -31.87 18.27
N PRO A 577 -11.04 -31.71 16.99
CA PRO A 577 -12.42 -31.91 16.56
C PRO A 577 -12.86 -33.36 16.79
N LYS A 578 -14.10 -33.60 17.25
CA LYS A 578 -14.60 -34.97 17.43
C LYS A 578 -14.81 -35.70 16.10
N ASP A 579 -15.11 -34.94 15.04
CA ASP A 579 -15.42 -35.48 13.71
C ASP A 579 -14.18 -35.53 12.76
N SER A 580 -13.02 -35.06 13.21
CA SER A 580 -11.78 -35.05 12.42
C SER A 580 -10.56 -35.26 13.32
N SER A 581 -9.86 -36.38 13.13
CA SER A 581 -8.74 -36.79 13.97
C SER A 581 -7.37 -36.29 13.50
N ASP A 582 -7.27 -35.64 12.34
CA ASP A 582 -5.98 -35.35 11.69
C ASP A 582 -5.50 -33.90 11.83
N VAL A 583 -6.28 -33.05 12.49
CA VAL A 583 -5.96 -31.62 12.68
C VAL A 583 -6.20 -31.18 14.12
N LEU A 584 -5.46 -30.15 14.54
CA LEU A 584 -5.77 -29.38 15.75
C LEU A 584 -6.36 -28.04 15.37
N VAL A 585 -7.35 -27.57 16.12
CA VAL A 585 -7.92 -26.22 16.00
C VAL A 585 -7.34 -25.34 17.09
N LEU A 586 -6.80 -24.20 16.70
CA LEU A 586 -6.24 -23.20 17.60
C LEU A 586 -7.16 -21.99 17.68
N ASN A 587 -7.46 -21.56 18.90
CA ASN A 587 -8.23 -20.35 19.18
C ASN A 587 -7.38 -19.40 20.03
N PHE A 588 -7.20 -18.17 19.55
CA PHE A 588 -6.52 -17.10 20.28
C PHE A 588 -7.52 -16.02 20.69
N LYS A 589 -7.61 -15.72 21.99
CA LYS A 589 -8.58 -14.76 22.57
C LYS A 589 -7.88 -13.74 23.46
N PRO A 590 -8.19 -12.43 23.40
CA PRO A 590 -7.57 -11.45 24.29
C PRO A 590 -8.03 -11.65 25.73
N CYS A 591 -7.11 -11.54 26.70
CA CYS A 591 -7.43 -11.63 28.14
C CYS A 591 -7.88 -10.28 28.74
N LYS A 592 -7.93 -9.21 27.94
CA LYS A 592 -8.30 -7.85 28.37
C LYS A 592 -9.22 -7.19 27.34
N LYS A 593 -9.74 -6.01 27.72
CA LYS A 593 -10.73 -5.15 27.04
C LYS A 593 -10.53 -4.88 25.53
N SER A 594 -9.40 -5.26 24.93
CA SER A 594 -9.06 -4.96 23.53
C SER A 594 -9.51 -6.07 22.60
N ASN A 595 -9.94 -5.71 21.39
CA ASN A 595 -10.03 -6.66 20.28
C ASN A 595 -8.66 -7.34 20.06
N PHE A 596 -8.67 -8.55 19.51
CA PHE A 596 -7.40 -9.24 19.23
C PHE A 596 -6.61 -8.40 18.22
N ASN A 597 -5.31 -8.20 18.46
CA ASN A 597 -4.48 -7.44 17.52
C ASN A 597 -4.52 -8.14 16.14
N PRO A 598 -5.11 -7.53 15.11
CA PRO A 598 -5.40 -8.24 13.86
C PRO A 598 -4.12 -8.56 13.07
N ILE A 599 -3.06 -7.77 13.23
CA ILE A 599 -1.76 -8.02 12.61
C ILE A 599 -1.10 -9.23 13.29
N LEU A 600 -1.09 -9.29 14.62
CA LEU A 600 -0.64 -10.47 15.37
C LEU A 600 -1.47 -11.70 14.99
N GLY A 601 -2.78 -11.55 14.83
CA GLY A 601 -3.68 -12.64 14.40
C GLY A 601 -3.31 -13.20 13.04
N THR A 602 -3.11 -12.30 12.07
CA THR A 602 -2.68 -12.64 10.72
C THR A 602 -1.30 -13.31 10.74
N PHE A 603 -0.37 -12.81 11.57
CA PHE A 603 0.94 -13.43 11.77
C PHE A 603 0.83 -14.86 12.30
N LEU A 604 0.07 -15.09 13.38
CA LEU A 604 -0.10 -16.42 13.96
C LEU A 604 -0.72 -17.40 12.95
N LYS A 605 -1.76 -16.95 12.24
CA LYS A 605 -2.45 -17.74 11.21
C LYS A 605 -1.57 -18.10 10.02
N LEU A 606 -0.59 -17.25 9.68
CA LEU A 606 0.34 -17.49 8.57
C LEU A 606 1.54 -18.34 9.00
N TYR A 607 2.17 -18.00 10.13
CA TYR A 607 3.46 -18.58 10.51
C TYR A 607 3.35 -19.89 11.28
N ILE A 608 2.32 -20.09 12.13
CA ILE A 608 2.20 -21.36 12.87
C ILE A 608 2.01 -22.54 11.90
N PRO A 609 1.04 -22.52 10.96
CA PRO A 609 0.88 -23.62 10.01
C PRO A 609 2.13 -23.85 9.16
N LYS A 610 2.82 -22.77 8.74
CA LYS A 610 4.07 -22.86 7.97
C LYS A 610 5.20 -23.56 8.76
N ILE A 611 5.38 -23.20 10.02
CA ILE A 611 6.39 -23.84 10.87
C ILE A 611 6.03 -25.30 11.12
N MET A 612 4.75 -25.60 11.39
CA MET A 612 4.26 -26.97 11.56
C MET A 612 4.50 -27.83 10.31
N TRP A 613 4.22 -27.28 9.12
CA TRP A 613 4.49 -27.95 7.85
C TRP A 613 5.99 -28.26 7.70
N ASN A 614 6.86 -27.30 7.97
CA ASN A 614 8.31 -27.49 7.86
C ASN A 614 8.90 -28.44 8.92
N ILE A 615 8.21 -28.68 10.03
CA ILE A 615 8.61 -29.71 11.02
C ILE A 615 8.24 -31.11 10.52
N ASN A 616 7.22 -31.21 9.66
CA ASN A 616 6.72 -32.47 9.10
C ASN A 616 7.47 -32.95 7.86
N GLU A 617 8.07 -32.02 7.11
CA GLU A 617 9.07 -32.28 6.07
C GLU A 617 10.43 -32.59 6.70
#